data_AF-A0A2D6ZX04-F1
#
_entry.id   AF-A0A2D6ZX04-F1
#
_cell.length_a   1.000
_cell.length_b   1.000
_cell.length_c   1.000
_cell.angle_alpha   90.00
_cell.angle_beta   90.00
_cell.angle_gamma   90.00
#
_symmetry.space_group_name_H-M   'P 1'
#
loop_
_entity.id
_entity.type
_entity.pdbx_description
1 polymer ?
#
loop_
_entity_poly.entity_id
_entity_poly.type
_entity_poly.pdbx_seq_one_letter_code
_entity_poly.pdbx_strand_id
1 'polypeptide(L)'
;MSVVEPGQTWYLDARSNKSSFSNSKVLYFFSADAYKTYRARMFSDWDTFSIIDSRNLVRLNKGDRVKVIKSKHFEKIYEVELLDGFEKNRNFFVIKKDLINDFKLMEKDNA
;
A
#
# COMPACT_ATOMS: atom_id res chain seq x y z
N MET A 1 12.43 -14.38 2.75
CA MET A 1 11.70 -13.23 3.35
C MET A 1 12.10 -12.01 2.54
N SER A 2 11.18 -11.35 1.83
CA SER A 2 11.52 -10.14 1.06
C SER A 2 11.81 -8.99 2.04
N VAL A 3 13.04 -8.47 2.02
CA VAL A 3 13.45 -7.33 2.84
C VAL A 3 13.01 -6.06 2.13
N VAL A 4 12.16 -5.27 2.81
CA VAL A 4 11.66 -3.99 2.30
C VAL A 4 12.45 -2.87 2.95
N GLU A 5 13.14 -2.08 2.14
CA GLU A 5 14.07 -1.04 2.58
C GLU A 5 13.65 0.34 2.08
N PRO A 6 13.92 1.41 2.85
CA PRO A 6 13.79 2.79 2.39
C PRO A 6 14.50 3.04 1.05
N GLY A 7 13.87 3.82 0.17
CA GLY A 7 14.39 4.17 -1.15
C GLY A 7 14.10 3.14 -2.25
N GLN A 8 13.62 1.94 -1.93
CA GLN A 8 13.17 0.97 -2.93
C GLN A 8 11.92 1.48 -3.66
N THR A 9 11.85 1.24 -4.97
CA THR A 9 10.65 1.51 -5.77
C THR A 9 9.99 0.19 -6.15
N TRP A 10 8.69 0.12 -5.95
CA TRP A 10 7.88 -1.06 -6.22
C TRP A 10 6.75 -0.67 -7.17
N TYR A 11 6.40 -1.55 -8.10
CA TYR A 11 5.24 -1.35 -8.99
C TYR A 11 4.15 -2.37 -8.68
N LEU A 12 2.89 -1.95 -8.78
CA LEU A 12 1.75 -2.82 -8.54
C LEU A 12 1.60 -3.82 -9.69
N ASP A 13 1.81 -5.11 -9.43
CA ASP A 13 1.64 -6.18 -10.43
C ASP A 13 0.29 -6.89 -10.32
N ALA A 14 -0.34 -6.87 -9.14
CA ALA A 14 -1.66 -7.43 -8.95
C ALA A 14 -2.70 -6.76 -9.87
N ARG A 15 -3.71 -7.54 -10.28
CA ARG A 15 -4.85 -7.02 -11.03
C ARG A 15 -5.58 -5.99 -10.17
N SER A 16 -5.59 -4.74 -10.61
CA SER A 16 -6.23 -3.63 -9.93
C SER A 16 -6.72 -2.60 -10.95
N ASN A 17 -7.91 -2.05 -10.71
CA ASN A 17 -8.47 -0.94 -11.47
C ASN A 17 -9.07 0.07 -10.48
N LYS A 18 -8.58 1.31 -10.51
CA LYS A 18 -9.00 2.36 -9.59
C LYS A 18 -10.48 2.72 -9.67
N SER A 19 -11.13 2.42 -10.80
CA SER A 19 -12.57 2.66 -11.03
C SER A 19 -13.44 1.55 -10.44
N SER A 20 -12.86 0.41 -10.03
CA SER A 20 -13.59 -0.69 -9.42
C SER A 20 -13.68 -0.52 -7.90
N PHE A 21 -14.90 -0.55 -7.37
CA PHE A 21 -15.14 -0.45 -5.93
C PHE A 21 -14.75 -1.71 -5.15
N SER A 22 -14.79 -2.89 -5.79
CA SER A 22 -14.62 -4.20 -5.13
C SER A 22 -13.23 -4.82 -5.30
N ASN A 23 -12.54 -4.54 -6.41
CA ASN A 23 -11.31 -5.28 -6.80
C ASN A 23 -10.07 -4.40 -6.92
N SER A 24 -10.08 -3.18 -6.36
CA SER A 24 -8.91 -2.31 -6.37
C SER A 24 -8.00 -2.56 -5.17
N LYS A 25 -6.69 -2.61 -5.40
CA LYS A 25 -5.70 -2.44 -4.35
C LYS A 25 -5.64 -0.98 -3.94
N VAL A 26 -5.33 -0.75 -2.66
CA VAL A 26 -5.44 0.58 -2.06
C VAL A 26 -4.22 0.95 -1.24
N LEU A 27 -3.96 2.25 -1.18
CA LEU A 27 -3.12 2.89 -0.17
C LEU A 27 -4.02 3.61 0.84
N TYR A 28 -3.54 3.76 2.07
CA TYR A 28 -4.26 4.43 3.15
C TYR A 28 -3.69 5.84 3.37
N PHE A 29 -4.55 6.83 3.57
CA PHE A 29 -4.13 8.16 3.97
C PHE A 29 -3.54 8.20 5.39
N PHE A 30 -4.05 7.36 6.30
CA PHE A 30 -3.60 7.31 7.70
C PHE A 30 -2.97 5.96 8.04
N SER A 31 -1.83 5.99 8.73
CA SER A 31 -1.14 4.76 9.17
C SER A 31 -1.97 3.95 10.16
N ALA A 32 -2.80 4.63 10.96
CA ALA A 32 -3.70 3.99 11.91
C ALA A 32 -4.75 3.11 11.21
N ASP A 33 -5.30 3.56 10.08
CA ASP A 33 -6.28 2.79 9.32
C ASP A 33 -5.65 1.57 8.65
N ALA A 34 -4.45 1.73 8.11
CA ALA A 34 -3.66 0.61 7.59
C ALA A 34 -3.36 -0.42 8.70
N TYR A 35 -2.99 0.03 9.90
CA TYR A 35 -2.69 -0.85 11.03
C TYR A 35 -3.93 -1.54 11.59
N LYS A 36 -5.05 -0.83 11.73
CA LYS A 36 -6.35 -1.40 12.09
C LYS A 36 -6.77 -2.49 11.11
N THR A 37 -6.64 -2.24 9.81
CA THR A 37 -6.90 -3.25 8.77
C THR A 37 -6.00 -4.47 8.91
N TYR A 38 -4.70 -4.26 9.13
CA TYR A 38 -3.75 -5.35 9.34
C TYR A 38 -4.18 -6.24 10.53
N ARG A 39 -4.57 -5.62 11.66
CA ARG A 39 -5.05 -6.35 12.84
C ARG A 39 -6.36 -7.07 12.56
N ALA A 40 -7.34 -6.41 11.96
CA ALA A 40 -8.62 -7.00 11.56
C ALA A 40 -8.42 -8.30 10.77
N ARG A 41 -7.55 -8.26 9.74
CA ARG A 41 -7.21 -9.44 8.92
C ARG A 41 -6.48 -10.53 9.70
N MET A 42 -5.65 -10.17 10.69
CA MET A 42 -4.88 -11.12 11.49
C MET A 42 -5.77 -11.86 12.50
N PHE A 43 -6.76 -11.19 13.06
CA PHE A 43 -7.62 -11.72 14.13
C PHE A 43 -9.05 -12.07 13.66
N SER A 44 -9.32 -11.97 12.35
CA SER A 44 -10.65 -12.15 11.76
C SER A 44 -11.73 -11.23 12.36
N ASP A 45 -11.31 -10.05 12.84
CA ASP A 45 -12.16 -9.01 13.43
C ASP A 45 -12.51 -7.99 12.33
N TRP A 46 -13.55 -8.30 11.56
CA TRP A 46 -13.97 -7.50 10.40
C TRP A 46 -14.78 -6.25 10.78
N ASP A 47 -15.29 -6.17 12.01
CA ASP A 47 -16.01 -4.99 12.51
C ASP A 47 -15.12 -3.75 12.48
N THR A 48 -13.82 -3.93 12.80
CA THR A 48 -12.83 -2.86 12.75
C THR A 48 -12.55 -2.35 11.32
N PHE A 49 -12.59 -3.23 10.31
CA PHE A 49 -12.33 -2.85 8.91
C PHE A 49 -13.51 -2.06 8.30
N SER A 50 -14.74 -2.37 8.73
CA SER A 50 -15.97 -1.75 8.24
C SER A 50 -16.11 -0.27 8.64
N ILE A 51 -15.22 0.25 9.48
CA ILE A 51 -15.21 1.65 9.97
C ILE A 51 -14.37 2.57 9.06
N ILE A 52 -13.54 2.02 8.16
CA ILE A 52 -12.63 2.85 7.35
C ILE A 52 -13.42 3.61 6.29
N ASP A 53 -13.36 4.94 6.37
CA ASP A 53 -13.94 5.80 5.36
C ASP A 53 -13.24 5.60 4.01
N SER A 54 -14.01 5.27 2.98
CA SER A 54 -13.48 5.09 1.63
C SER A 54 -12.74 6.31 1.06
N ARG A 55 -13.05 7.52 1.57
CA ARG A 55 -12.33 8.77 1.22
C ARG A 55 -10.89 8.78 1.71
N ASN A 56 -10.59 7.97 2.73
CA ASN A 56 -9.25 7.78 3.27
C ASN A 56 -8.47 6.67 2.55
N LEU A 57 -8.95 6.20 1.40
CA LEU A 57 -8.27 5.23 0.55
C LEU A 57 -7.95 5.83 -0.83
N VAL A 58 -6.74 5.56 -1.31
CA VAL A 58 -6.37 5.80 -2.72
C VAL A 58 -6.35 4.48 -3.45
N ARG A 59 -7.22 4.34 -4.45
CA ARG A 59 -7.29 3.14 -5.29
C ARG A 59 -6.24 3.21 -6.40
N LEU A 60 -5.52 2.11 -6.58
CA LEU A 60 -4.44 2.00 -7.54
C LEU A 60 -4.88 1.28 -8.82
N ASN A 61 -4.22 1.59 -9.93
CA ASN A 61 -4.22 0.79 -11.14
C ASN A 61 -3.01 -0.15 -11.15
N LYS A 62 -3.14 -1.29 -11.84
CA LYS A 62 -1.97 -2.11 -12.17
C LYS A 62 -0.93 -1.24 -12.89
N GLY A 63 0.33 -1.35 -12.47
CA GLY A 63 1.46 -0.57 -12.98
C GLY A 63 1.81 0.67 -12.17
N ASP A 64 0.92 1.15 -11.29
CA ASP A 64 1.22 2.31 -10.43
C ASP A 64 2.42 1.98 -9.51
N ARG A 65 3.36 2.92 -9.40
CA ARG A 65 4.59 2.77 -8.63
C ARG A 65 4.53 3.53 -7.31
N VAL A 66 5.18 2.94 -6.32
CA VAL A 66 5.36 3.52 -5.00
C VAL A 66 6.82 3.44 -4.58
N LYS A 67 7.32 4.48 -3.92
CA LYS A 67 8.66 4.50 -3.33
C LYS A 67 8.57 4.35 -1.82
N VAL A 68 9.30 3.41 -1.25
CA VAL A 68 9.33 3.18 0.20
C VAL A 68 10.08 4.32 0.89
N ILE A 69 9.48 4.92 1.90
CA ILE A 69 10.09 6.00 2.69
C ILE A 69 10.62 5.46 4.01
N LYS A 70 9.76 4.85 4.82
CA LYS A 70 10.13 4.30 6.13
C LYS A 70 9.10 3.29 6.64
N SER A 71 9.51 2.46 7.60
CA SER A 71 8.61 1.55 8.30
C SER A 71 7.88 2.26 9.45
N LYS A 72 6.68 1.75 9.78
CA LYS A 72 5.87 2.12 10.95
C LYS A 72 5.26 0.88 11.58
N HIS A 73 4.76 1.02 12.81
CA HIS A 73 4.05 -0.03 13.54
C HIS A 73 4.82 -1.37 13.57
N PHE A 74 6.07 -1.37 14.06
CA PHE A 74 6.93 -2.56 14.11
C PHE A 74 7.05 -3.26 12.75
N GLU A 75 7.32 -2.47 11.71
CA GLU A 75 7.43 -2.91 10.31
C GLU A 75 6.19 -3.60 9.74
N LYS A 76 5.01 -3.43 10.33
CA LYS A 76 3.78 -3.97 9.74
C LYS A 76 3.23 -3.07 8.65
N ILE A 77 3.55 -1.78 8.69
CA ILE A 77 3.08 -0.75 7.76
C ILE A 77 4.29 -0.01 7.20
N TYR A 78 4.26 0.34 5.91
CA TYR A 78 5.26 1.22 5.30
C TYR A 78 4.61 2.52 4.87
N GLU A 79 5.31 3.62 5.14
CA GLU A 79 5.04 4.89 4.49
C GLU A 79 5.67 4.88 3.10
N VAL A 80 4.88 5.24 2.09
CA VAL A 80 5.29 5.21 0.68
C VAL A 80 4.89 6.50 -0.02
N GLU A 81 5.72 6.96 -0.95
CA GLU A 81 5.37 8.03 -1.90
C GLU A 81 4.73 7.40 -3.14
N LEU A 82 3.56 7.88 -3.56
CA LEU A 82 2.94 7.47 -4.81
C LEU A 82 3.59 8.23 -5.97
N LEU A 83 4.10 7.52 -6.98
CA LEU A 83 4.83 8.12 -8.10
C LEU A 83 3.96 8.36 -9.34
N ASP A 84 2.81 7.69 -9.43
CA ASP A 84 1.95 7.69 -10.61
C ASP A 84 0.50 8.07 -10.29
N GLY A 85 -0.25 8.46 -11.32
CA GLY A 85 -1.65 8.83 -11.19
C GLY A 85 -1.88 10.27 -10.73
N PHE A 86 -3.13 10.54 -10.34
CA PHE A 86 -3.60 11.89 -9.96
C PHE A 86 -3.06 12.32 -8.60
N GLU A 87 -2.97 11.38 -7.67
CA GLU A 87 -2.53 11.60 -6.29
C GLU A 87 -1.00 11.48 -6.11
N LYS A 88 -0.23 11.57 -7.20
CA LYS A 88 1.24 11.43 -7.17
C LYS A 88 1.93 12.51 -6.34
N ASN A 89 3.17 12.24 -5.93
CA ASN A 89 4.01 13.09 -5.08
C ASN A 89 3.42 13.33 -3.68
N ARG A 90 2.60 12.39 -3.20
CA ARG A 90 2.02 12.39 -1.86
C ARG A 90 2.39 11.11 -1.12
N ASN A 91 2.47 11.23 0.20
CA ASN A 91 2.77 10.09 1.07
C ASN A 91 1.48 9.40 1.51
N PHE A 92 1.53 8.07 1.47
CA PHE A 92 0.47 7.18 1.91
C PHE A 92 1.06 6.03 2.72
N PHE A 93 0.18 5.13 3.16
CA PHE A 93 0.56 3.95 3.92
C PHE A 93 0.10 2.68 3.22
N VAL A 94 0.93 1.64 3.28
CA VAL A 94 0.64 0.31 2.75
C VAL A 94 0.97 -0.74 3.80
N ILE A 95 0.17 -1.79 3.86
CA ILE A 95 0.41 -2.94 4.74
C ILE A 95 1.57 -3.74 4.15
N LYS A 96 2.57 -4.14 4.96
CA LYS A 96 3.75 -4.91 4.52
C LYS A 96 3.36 -6.14 3.69
N LYS A 97 2.34 -6.87 4.14
CA LYS A 97 1.82 -8.06 3.46
C LYS A 97 1.27 -7.73 2.07
N ASP A 98 0.57 -6.61 1.92
CA ASP A 98 0.00 -6.19 0.63
C ASP A 98 1.12 -5.73 -0.30
N LEU A 99 2.11 -4.98 0.20
CA LEU A 99 3.29 -4.60 -0.58
C LEU A 99 4.03 -5.84 -1.13
N ILE A 100 4.33 -6.82 -0.28
CA ILE A 100 5.08 -8.02 -0.68
C ILE A 100 4.28 -8.91 -1.64
N ASN A 101 2.97 -9.00 -1.47
CA ASN A 101 2.13 -9.93 -2.24
C ASN A 101 1.66 -9.34 -3.57
N ASP A 102 1.38 -8.04 -3.61
CA ASP A 102 0.71 -7.41 -4.75
C ASP A 102 1.67 -6.60 -5.63
N PHE A 103 2.86 -6.24 -5.11
CA PHE A 103 3.84 -5.44 -5.83
C PHE A 103 5.10 -6.25 -6.15
N LYS A 104 5.84 -5.75 -7.14
CA LYS A 104 7.16 -6.24 -7.51
C LYS A 104 8.18 -5.12 -7.36
N LEU A 105 9.35 -5.46 -6.83
CA LEU A 105 10.48 -4.54 -6.73
C LEU A 105 10.94 -4.18 -8.15
N MET A 106 11.11 -2.89 -8.42
CA MET A 106 11.81 -2.46 -9.63
C MET A 106 13.30 -2.67 -9.39
N GLU A 107 13.96 -3.36 -10.31
CA GLU A 107 15.41 -3.39 -10.33
C GLU A 107 15.91 -1.95 -10.42
N LYS A 108 16.90 -1.60 -9.60
CA LYS A 108 17.65 -0.37 -9.86
C LYS A 108 18.39 -0.64 -11.16
N ASP A 109 17.94 -0.08 -12.26
CA ASP A 109 18.77 0.05 -13.44
C ASP A 109 20.03 0.82 -12.98
N ASN A 110 21.12 0.09 -12.79
CA ASN A 110 22.44 0.67 -12.62
C ASN A 110 22.82 1.22 -13.99
N ALA A 111 22.40 2.45 -14.27
CA ALA A 111 22.91 3.26 -15.36
C ALA A 111 24.15 4.02 -14.90
#